data_AF-A0A9E1GS30-F1
#
_entry.id   AF-A0A9E1GS30-F1
#
_cell.length_a   1.000
_cell.length_b   1.000
_cell.length_c   1.000
_cell.angle_alpha   90.00
_cell.angle_beta   90.00
_cell.angle_gamma   90.00
#
_symmetry.space_group_name_H-M   'P 1'
#
loop_
_entity.id
_entity.type
_entity.pdbx_description
1 polymer ?
#
loop_
_entity_poly.entity_id
_entity_poly.type
_entity_poly.pdbx_seq_one_letter_code
_entity_poly.pdbx_strand_id
1 'polypeptide(L)'
;LFLFLYYFPVTAKVIITLIGEDVYWRMFWILPVPVFVAFMAAWFVDGERTKGARRVLCVAAVALVLVLSGRNLYANGGFVRAENSQKLMEETIMVCEMLEADRQEGEIIRVSVPNEMLYELRQYDADIYLPYGRWTQEYPERQELVDAMNTQPVQPAAVAAALRKFECNYLVYPAADGLIEAMAEEDFEFLGAVGNYQVYKDIR
;
A
#
# COMPACT_ATOMS: atom_id res chain seq x y z
N LEU A 1 22.38 -25.42 -10.53
CA LEU A 1 21.70 -25.09 -11.81
C LEU A 1 20.84 -23.84 -11.68
N PHE A 2 19.81 -23.83 -10.83
CA PHE A 2 18.90 -22.68 -10.66
C PHE A 2 19.64 -21.39 -10.25
N LEU A 3 20.42 -21.41 -9.16
CA LEU A 3 21.22 -20.25 -8.73
C LEU A 3 22.22 -19.80 -9.79
N PHE A 4 22.80 -20.73 -10.55
CA PHE A 4 23.70 -20.38 -11.65
C PHE A 4 22.95 -19.65 -12.77
N LEU A 5 21.75 -20.11 -13.13
CA LEU A 5 20.92 -19.47 -14.16
C LEU A 5 20.49 -18.05 -13.77
N TYR A 6 20.20 -17.80 -12.49
CA TYR A 6 19.84 -16.45 -12.05
C TYR A 6 21.07 -15.57 -11.80
N TYR A 7 22.13 -16.05 -11.13
CA TYR A 7 23.31 -15.22 -10.83
C TYR A 7 24.30 -15.05 -11.99
N PHE A 8 24.27 -15.90 -13.01
CA PHE A 8 25.23 -15.79 -14.11
C PHE A 8 24.94 -14.53 -14.95
N PRO A 9 25.93 -13.64 -15.19
CA PRO A 9 25.67 -12.30 -15.71
C PRO A 9 24.94 -12.28 -17.06
N VAL A 10 25.22 -13.24 -17.93
CA VAL A 10 24.62 -13.30 -19.28
C VAL A 10 23.15 -13.70 -19.18
N THR A 11 22.82 -14.73 -18.41
CA THR A 11 21.44 -15.20 -18.24
C THR A 11 20.62 -14.21 -17.42
N ALA A 12 21.20 -13.61 -16.37
CA ALA A 12 20.60 -12.52 -15.61
C ALA A 12 20.19 -11.36 -16.52
N LYS A 13 21.12 -10.90 -17.38
CA LYS A 13 20.85 -9.80 -18.32
C LYS A 13 19.72 -10.11 -19.29
N VAL A 14 19.70 -11.32 -19.86
CA VAL A 14 18.61 -11.76 -20.75
C VAL A 14 17.27 -11.73 -20.03
N ILE A 15 17.20 -12.25 -18.80
CA ILE A 15 15.98 -12.25 -18.01
C ILE A 15 15.54 -10.82 -17.70
N ILE A 16 16.44 -9.95 -17.21
CA ILE A 16 16.17 -8.54 -16.91
C ILE A 16 15.58 -7.82 -18.14
N THR A 17 16.14 -8.04 -19.34
CA THR A 17 15.63 -7.42 -20.56
C THR A 17 14.22 -7.90 -20.94
N LEU A 18 13.83 -9.12 -20.55
CA LEU A 18 12.51 -9.67 -20.86
C LEU A 18 11.42 -9.27 -19.86
N ILE A 19 11.74 -9.25 -18.56
CA ILE A 19 10.74 -9.03 -17.50
C ILE A 19 10.79 -7.63 -16.88
N GLY A 20 11.91 -6.91 -17.02
CA GLY A 20 12.14 -5.61 -16.39
C GLY A 20 13.05 -5.71 -15.16
N GLU A 21 13.81 -4.63 -14.93
CA GLU A 21 14.78 -4.54 -13.83
C GLU A 21 14.12 -4.57 -12.46
N ASP A 22 13.03 -3.82 -12.29
CA ASP A 22 12.32 -3.66 -11.00
C ASP A 22 11.60 -4.92 -10.52
N VAL A 23 11.44 -5.92 -11.39
CA VAL A 23 10.77 -7.18 -11.07
C VAL A 23 11.70 -8.38 -11.10
N TYR A 24 12.96 -8.20 -11.52
CA TYR A 24 13.91 -9.30 -11.67
C TYR A 24 14.10 -10.12 -10.39
N TRP A 25 14.12 -9.45 -9.24
CA TRP A 25 14.25 -10.09 -7.94
C TRP A 25 13.10 -11.07 -7.60
N ARG A 26 11.91 -10.92 -8.23
CA ARG A 26 10.79 -11.87 -8.07
C ARG A 26 11.14 -13.26 -8.59
N MET A 27 12.18 -13.39 -9.42
CA MET A 27 12.65 -14.70 -9.87
C MET A 27 13.16 -15.59 -8.74
N PHE A 28 13.64 -15.00 -7.65
CA PHE A 28 14.05 -15.74 -6.46
C PHE A 28 12.85 -16.32 -5.70
N TRP A 29 11.61 -15.85 -5.95
CA TRP A 29 10.40 -16.41 -5.35
C TRP A 29 9.98 -17.75 -5.94
N ILE A 30 10.41 -18.07 -7.17
CA ILE A 30 10.12 -19.36 -7.79
C ILE A 30 10.86 -20.49 -7.07
N LEU A 31 11.98 -20.19 -6.43
CA LEU A 31 12.70 -21.18 -5.65
C LEU A 31 11.87 -21.52 -4.41
N PRO A 32 11.50 -22.80 -4.18
CA PRO A 32 10.72 -23.19 -3.02
C PRO A 32 11.62 -23.28 -1.77
N VAL A 33 12.36 -22.20 -1.48
CA VAL A 33 13.26 -22.09 -0.34
C VAL A 33 12.58 -22.47 0.97
N PRO A 34 11.33 -22.02 1.27
CA PRO A 34 10.65 -22.40 2.51
C PRO A 34 10.45 -23.91 2.62
N VAL A 35 10.07 -24.57 1.51
CA VAL A 35 9.86 -26.02 1.46
C VAL A 35 11.18 -26.77 1.65
N PHE A 36 12.25 -26.30 1.01
CA PHE A 36 13.57 -26.90 1.15
C PHE A 36 14.12 -26.77 2.58
N VAL A 37 13.99 -25.59 3.19
CA VAL A 37 14.40 -25.35 4.58
C VAL A 37 13.59 -26.22 5.54
N ALA A 38 12.26 -26.31 5.36
CA ALA A 38 11.40 -27.17 6.16
C ALA A 38 11.79 -28.66 6.02
N PHE A 39 12.05 -29.13 4.80
CA PHE A 39 12.52 -30.49 4.56
C PHE A 39 13.86 -30.77 5.25
N MET A 40 14.85 -29.88 5.10
CA MET A 40 16.16 -30.03 5.73
C MET A 40 16.05 -30.03 7.27
N ALA A 41 15.22 -29.18 7.84
CA ALA A 41 14.93 -29.14 9.27
C ALA A 41 14.30 -30.46 9.75
N ALA A 42 13.27 -30.95 9.05
CA ALA A 42 12.60 -32.20 9.37
C ALA A 42 13.57 -33.40 9.27
N TRP A 43 14.37 -33.45 8.21
CA TRP A 43 15.38 -34.48 7.99
C TRP A 43 16.47 -34.48 9.07
N PHE A 44 16.90 -33.31 9.54
CA PHE A 44 17.90 -33.18 10.60
C PHE A 44 17.38 -33.65 11.98
N VAL A 45 16.08 -33.51 12.22
CA VAL A 45 15.38 -33.86 13.47
C VAL A 45 14.76 -35.27 13.42
N ASP A 46 14.90 -35.96 12.30
CA ASP A 46 14.31 -37.28 12.06
C ASP A 46 14.64 -38.27 13.20
N GLY A 47 13.60 -38.86 13.78
CA GLY A 47 13.68 -39.70 14.97
C GLY A 47 14.30 -41.07 14.71
N GLU A 48 14.31 -41.51 13.45
CA GLU A 48 15.00 -42.74 13.05
C GLU A 48 16.52 -42.54 13.07
N ARG A 49 16.98 -41.33 12.74
CA ARG A 49 18.39 -40.95 12.63
C ARG A 49 18.99 -40.42 13.93
N THR A 50 18.17 -39.70 14.70
CA THR A 50 18.63 -38.99 15.89
C THR A 50 17.69 -39.29 17.06
N LYS A 51 18.19 -39.93 18.11
CA LYS A 51 17.38 -40.41 19.26
C LYS A 51 17.74 -39.71 20.56
N GLY A 52 16.79 -39.70 21.50
CA GLY A 52 16.98 -39.19 22.87
C GLY A 52 17.45 -37.73 22.93
N ALA A 53 18.39 -37.44 23.83
CA ALA A 53 18.90 -36.08 24.07
C ALA A 53 19.49 -35.41 22.81
N ARG A 54 20.09 -36.20 21.90
CA ARG A 54 20.65 -35.68 20.64
C ARG A 54 19.57 -35.07 19.75
N ARG A 55 18.36 -35.66 19.74
CA ARG A 55 17.24 -35.13 18.96
C ARG A 55 16.76 -33.79 19.52
N VAL A 56 16.68 -33.69 20.84
CA VAL A 56 16.32 -32.44 21.53
C VAL A 56 17.32 -31.33 21.19
N LEU A 57 18.63 -31.64 21.19
CA LEU A 57 19.66 -30.69 20.77
C LEU A 57 19.51 -30.28 19.30
N CYS A 58 19.20 -31.22 18.39
CA CYS A 58 18.95 -30.91 16.98
C CYS A 58 17.73 -30.00 16.78
N VAL A 59 16.62 -30.25 17.49
CA VAL A 59 15.43 -29.38 17.47
C VAL A 59 15.78 -27.97 17.97
N ALA A 60 16.47 -27.91 19.11
CA ALA A 60 16.89 -26.63 19.70
C ALA A 60 17.80 -25.85 18.76
N ALA A 61 18.74 -26.53 18.08
CA ALA A 61 19.62 -25.90 17.10
C ALA A 61 18.86 -25.36 15.89
N VAL A 62 17.90 -26.12 15.34
CA VAL A 62 17.05 -25.65 14.23
C VAL A 62 16.22 -24.43 14.66
N ALA A 63 15.58 -24.50 15.82
CA ALA A 63 14.80 -23.39 16.36
C ALA A 63 15.67 -22.13 16.57
N LEU A 64 16.88 -22.30 17.13
CA LEU A 64 17.83 -21.21 17.31
C LEU A 64 18.21 -20.56 15.98
N VAL A 65 18.54 -21.35 14.95
CA VAL A 65 18.86 -20.83 13.62
C VAL A 65 17.69 -20.04 13.04
N LEU A 66 16.45 -20.54 13.16
CA LEU A 66 15.27 -19.83 12.66
C LEU A 66 15.02 -18.52 13.39
N VAL A 67 15.17 -18.50 14.72
CA VAL A 67 15.00 -17.28 15.53
C VAL A 67 16.10 -16.26 15.24
N LEU A 68 17.35 -16.67 15.11
CA LEU A 68 18.48 -15.76 14.86
C LEU A 68 18.54 -15.26 13.41
N SER A 69 18.09 -16.06 12.44
CA SER A 69 18.06 -15.66 11.02
C SER A 69 16.77 -14.94 10.62
N GLY A 70 15.68 -15.18 11.33
CA GLY A 70 14.39 -14.54 11.08
C GLY A 70 14.32 -13.11 11.59
N ARG A 71 13.43 -12.31 10.98
CA ARG A 71 12.98 -11.03 11.54
C ARG A 71 11.50 -11.16 11.90
N ASN A 72 11.10 -10.59 13.04
CA ASN A 72 9.70 -10.56 13.41
C ASN A 72 8.95 -9.59 12.50
N LEU A 73 8.02 -10.11 11.68
CA LEU A 73 7.22 -9.31 10.75
C LEU A 73 6.34 -8.28 11.46
N TYR A 74 5.86 -8.60 12.67
CA TYR A 74 5.00 -7.72 13.46
C TYR A 74 5.75 -6.57 14.14
N ALA A 75 7.08 -6.62 14.20
CA ALA A 75 7.88 -5.59 14.86
C ALA A 75 8.12 -4.34 13.98
N ASN A 76 7.85 -4.43 12.67
CA ASN A 76 8.16 -3.36 11.72
C ASN A 76 7.07 -2.26 11.63
N GLY A 77 6.05 -2.29 12.50
CA GLY A 77 4.95 -1.32 12.51
C GLY A 77 3.93 -1.44 11.37
N GLY A 78 4.24 -2.19 10.30
CA GLY A 78 3.35 -2.38 9.15
C GLY A 78 2.19 -3.37 9.38
N PHE A 79 2.13 -4.04 10.53
CA PHE A 79 1.03 -4.93 10.90
C PHE A 79 0.42 -4.48 12.21
N VAL A 80 -0.75 -3.87 12.12
CA VAL A 80 -1.57 -3.51 13.26
C VAL A 80 -2.69 -4.52 13.44
N ARG A 81 -3.23 -4.62 14.66
CA ARG A 81 -4.40 -5.45 14.92
C ARG A 81 -5.58 -4.85 14.15
N ALA A 82 -6.25 -5.67 13.36
CA ALA A 82 -7.44 -5.24 12.64
C ALA A 82 -8.56 -4.84 13.62
N GLU A 83 -9.17 -3.69 13.38
CA GLU A 83 -10.25 -3.13 14.20
C GLU A 83 -11.63 -3.61 13.73
N ASN A 84 -11.78 -3.87 12.42
CA ASN A 84 -12.99 -4.40 11.81
C ASN A 84 -12.70 -5.63 10.92
N SER A 85 -13.76 -6.26 10.42
CA SER A 85 -13.67 -7.45 9.55
C SER A 85 -13.04 -7.18 8.20
N GLN A 86 -13.16 -5.95 7.68
CA GLN A 86 -12.58 -5.51 6.41
C GLN A 86 -11.07 -5.27 6.52
N LYS A 87 -10.57 -5.10 7.75
CA LYS A 87 -9.17 -4.74 8.07
C LYS A 87 -8.75 -3.41 7.42
N LEU A 88 -9.70 -2.48 7.35
CA LEU A 88 -9.50 -1.11 6.84
C LEU A 88 -9.65 -0.11 7.99
N MET A 89 -9.11 1.10 7.85
CA MET A 89 -9.41 2.21 8.75
C MET A 89 -10.91 2.52 8.70
N GLU A 90 -11.52 2.77 9.86
CA GLU A 90 -12.94 3.14 9.94
C GLU A 90 -13.21 4.46 9.20
N GLU A 91 -12.24 5.39 9.25
CA GLU A 91 -12.28 6.65 8.51
C GLU A 91 -12.37 6.42 7.00
N THR A 92 -11.68 5.42 6.45
CA THR A 92 -11.75 5.12 5.01
C THR A 92 -13.14 4.65 4.62
N ILE A 93 -13.75 3.77 5.43
CA ILE A 93 -15.10 3.24 5.21
C ILE A 93 -16.11 4.39 5.22
N MET A 94 -16.05 5.24 6.25
CA MET A 94 -16.95 6.38 6.42
C MET A 94 -16.80 7.41 5.29
N VAL A 95 -15.58 7.67 4.81
CA VAL A 95 -15.33 8.53 3.65
C VAL A 95 -16.01 7.95 2.41
N CYS A 96 -15.82 6.66 2.11
CA CYS A 96 -16.48 6.03 0.96
C CYS A 96 -18.00 6.13 1.05
N GLU A 97 -18.58 5.85 2.23
CA GLU A 97 -20.03 5.96 2.44
C GLU A 97 -20.53 7.41 2.29
N MET A 98 -19.75 8.40 2.73
CA MET A 98 -20.07 9.82 2.56
C MET A 98 -20.06 10.24 1.09
N LEU A 99 -19.06 9.77 0.33
CA LEU A 99 -18.96 10.04 -1.11
C LEU A 99 -20.12 9.40 -1.90
N GLU A 100 -20.47 8.14 -1.59
CA GLU A 100 -21.61 7.45 -2.20
C GLU A 100 -22.95 8.09 -1.82
N ALA A 101 -23.10 8.58 -0.59
CA ALA A 101 -24.32 9.26 -0.16
C ALA A 101 -24.53 10.62 -0.85
N ASP A 102 -23.44 11.31 -1.20
CA ASP A 102 -23.48 12.59 -1.91
C ASP A 102 -23.54 12.46 -3.45
N ARG A 103 -23.24 11.26 -3.97
CA ARG A 103 -23.25 10.95 -5.41
C ARG A 103 -24.59 11.29 -6.06
N GLN A 104 -24.54 12.06 -7.13
CA GLN A 104 -25.71 12.33 -7.98
C GLN A 104 -25.93 11.21 -9.01
N GLU A 105 -27.16 11.09 -9.52
CA GLU A 105 -27.49 10.07 -10.52
C GLU A 105 -26.64 10.24 -11.79
N GLY A 106 -25.83 9.22 -12.13
CA GLY A 106 -24.92 9.25 -13.28
C GLY A 106 -23.59 9.96 -13.04
N GLU A 107 -23.34 10.46 -11.83
CA GLU A 107 -22.06 11.05 -11.45
C GLU A 107 -20.99 9.96 -11.23
N ILE A 108 -19.80 10.16 -11.81
CA ILE A 108 -18.63 9.32 -11.55
C ILE A 108 -17.84 9.99 -10.43
N ILE A 109 -17.63 9.30 -9.31
CA ILE A 109 -16.80 9.80 -8.21
C ILE A 109 -15.33 9.65 -8.59
N ARG A 110 -14.62 10.78 -8.66
CA ARG A 110 -13.17 10.90 -8.80
C ARG A 110 -12.64 11.68 -7.61
N VAL A 111 -11.97 11.00 -6.68
CA VAL A 111 -11.53 11.59 -5.41
C VAL A 111 -10.00 11.56 -5.28
N SER A 112 -9.41 12.66 -4.85
CA SER A 112 -8.03 12.67 -4.34
C SER A 112 -8.05 12.47 -2.83
N VAL A 113 -7.24 11.53 -2.35
CA VAL A 113 -7.14 11.19 -0.93
C VAL A 113 -5.67 11.14 -0.48
N PRO A 114 -5.39 11.24 0.82
CA PRO A 114 -4.05 11.07 1.36
C PRO A 114 -3.48 9.67 1.09
N ASN A 115 -2.15 9.55 1.08
CA ASN A 115 -1.46 8.34 0.66
C ASN A 115 -1.84 7.09 1.47
N GLU A 116 -2.15 7.28 2.75
CA GLU A 116 -2.57 6.23 3.66
C GLU A 116 -3.94 5.63 3.30
N MET A 117 -4.85 6.40 2.70
CA MET A 117 -6.19 5.93 2.31
C MET A 117 -6.26 5.32 0.90
N LEU A 118 -5.31 5.65 0.01
CA LEU A 118 -5.35 5.25 -1.41
C LEU A 118 -5.63 3.75 -1.64
N TYR A 119 -4.98 2.88 -0.86
CA TYR A 119 -5.13 1.43 -1.01
C TYR A 119 -6.43 0.91 -0.41
N GLU A 120 -6.78 1.44 0.75
CA GLU A 120 -7.94 1.01 1.52
C GLU A 120 -9.23 1.40 0.80
N LEU A 121 -9.26 2.60 0.22
CA LEU A 121 -10.41 3.11 -0.53
C LEU A 121 -10.73 2.19 -1.71
N ARG A 122 -9.72 1.84 -2.53
CA ARG A 122 -9.90 0.88 -3.64
C ARG A 122 -10.27 -0.54 -3.19
N GLN A 123 -9.86 -0.93 -1.99
CA GLN A 123 -10.23 -2.24 -1.43
C GLN A 123 -11.68 -2.24 -0.96
N TYR A 124 -12.18 -1.13 -0.44
CA TYR A 124 -13.55 -0.98 0.02
C TYR A 124 -14.53 -0.82 -1.14
N ASP A 125 -14.26 0.17 -2.01
CA ASP A 125 -15.11 0.50 -3.15
C ASP A 125 -14.27 0.69 -4.42
N ALA A 126 -14.50 -0.19 -5.38
CA ALA A 126 -13.80 -0.18 -6.67
C ALA A 126 -14.45 0.75 -7.71
N ASP A 127 -15.64 1.28 -7.42
CA ASP A 127 -16.37 2.20 -8.30
C ASP A 127 -15.88 3.64 -8.15
N ILE A 128 -15.18 3.94 -7.04
CA ILE A 128 -14.56 5.25 -6.80
C ILE A 128 -13.21 5.35 -7.53
N TYR A 129 -13.09 6.34 -8.41
CA TYR A 129 -11.89 6.57 -9.19
C TYR A 129 -10.86 7.38 -8.41
N LEU A 130 -9.62 6.90 -8.41
CA LEU A 130 -8.47 7.62 -7.85
C LEU A 130 -7.60 8.19 -8.97
N PRO A 131 -7.20 9.46 -8.88
CA PRO A 131 -6.35 10.11 -9.87
C PRO A 131 -4.91 9.60 -9.81
N TYR A 132 -4.46 8.87 -8.81
CA TYR A 132 -3.13 8.24 -8.80
C TYR A 132 -3.11 7.00 -7.90
N GLY A 133 -1.99 6.29 -7.91
CA GLY A 133 -1.76 5.12 -7.06
C GLY A 133 -0.34 5.17 -6.46
N ARG A 134 0.16 4.02 -6.00
CA ARG A 134 1.47 3.90 -5.32
C ARG A 134 2.65 4.52 -6.08
N TRP A 135 2.67 4.34 -7.39
CA TRP A 135 3.82 4.62 -8.25
C TRP A 135 3.56 5.85 -9.11
N THR A 136 3.52 7.02 -8.46
CA THR A 136 3.31 8.31 -9.14
C THR A 136 4.42 8.62 -10.15
N GLN A 137 5.62 8.05 -9.94
CA GLN A 137 6.78 8.17 -10.82
C GLN A 137 6.54 7.59 -12.24
N GLU A 138 5.61 6.64 -12.39
CA GLU A 138 5.24 6.08 -13.70
C GLU A 138 4.38 7.06 -14.53
N TYR A 139 3.83 8.09 -13.90
CA TYR A 139 2.94 9.08 -14.52
C TYR A 139 3.33 10.50 -14.10
N PRO A 140 4.38 11.08 -14.71
CA PRO A 140 4.93 12.39 -14.33
C PRO A 140 3.88 13.50 -14.31
N GLU A 141 2.86 13.40 -15.17
CA GLU A 141 1.75 14.33 -15.20
C GLU A 141 1.03 14.39 -13.85
N ARG A 142 0.88 13.25 -13.16
CA ARG A 142 0.14 13.14 -11.88
C ARG A 142 0.95 13.57 -10.67
N GLN A 143 2.24 13.81 -10.85
CA GLN A 143 3.12 14.29 -9.79
C GLN A 143 2.68 15.67 -9.28
N GLU A 144 2.12 16.51 -10.14
CA GLU A 144 1.63 17.84 -9.75
C GLU A 144 0.53 17.78 -8.68
N LEU A 145 -0.44 16.86 -8.82
CA LEU A 145 -1.50 16.69 -7.82
C LEU A 145 -0.94 16.10 -6.52
N VAL A 146 -0.03 15.14 -6.62
CA VAL A 146 0.63 14.54 -5.46
C VAL A 146 1.44 15.61 -4.71
N ASP A 147 2.17 16.46 -5.42
CA ASP A 147 2.95 17.54 -4.83
C ASP A 147 2.05 18.60 -4.20
N ALA A 148 0.95 18.97 -4.87
CA ALA A 148 -0.04 19.90 -4.31
C ALA A 148 -0.67 19.36 -3.01
N MET A 149 -0.98 18.06 -2.96
CA MET A 149 -1.52 17.41 -1.76
C MET A 149 -0.51 17.37 -0.61
N ASN A 150 0.78 17.23 -0.88
CA ASN A 150 1.82 17.04 0.13
C ASN A 150 2.56 18.35 0.53
N THR A 151 2.37 19.45 -0.19
CA THR A 151 3.03 20.73 0.10
C THR A 151 2.51 21.34 1.39
N GLN A 152 3.42 21.77 2.27
CA GLN A 152 3.09 22.50 3.50
C GLN A 152 3.75 23.89 3.53
N PRO A 153 3.01 24.97 3.89
CA PRO A 153 1.57 25.00 4.18
C PRO A 153 0.73 24.68 2.94
N VAL A 154 -0.49 24.16 3.16
CA VAL A 154 -1.43 23.83 2.08
C VAL A 154 -1.72 25.07 1.24
N GLN A 155 -1.77 24.89 -0.09
CA GLN A 155 -2.09 25.94 -1.05
C GLN A 155 -3.42 25.60 -1.74
N PRO A 156 -4.56 26.08 -1.23
CA PRO A 156 -5.90 25.73 -1.73
C PRO A 156 -6.07 25.94 -3.23
N ALA A 157 -5.64 27.08 -3.76
CA ALA A 157 -5.68 27.37 -5.20
C ALA A 157 -4.90 26.35 -6.05
N ALA A 158 -3.72 25.92 -5.58
CA ALA A 158 -2.89 24.94 -6.29
C ALA A 158 -3.53 23.55 -6.23
N VAL A 159 -4.10 23.17 -5.08
CA VAL A 159 -4.83 21.92 -4.90
C VAL A 159 -6.07 21.89 -5.80
N ALA A 160 -6.88 22.94 -5.79
CA ALA A 160 -8.08 23.09 -6.62
C ALA A 160 -7.75 23.02 -8.12
N ALA A 161 -6.71 23.74 -8.56
CA ALA A 161 -6.26 23.71 -9.95
C ALA A 161 -5.79 22.31 -10.38
N ALA A 162 -5.03 21.62 -9.52
CA ALA A 162 -4.56 20.27 -9.78
C ALA A 162 -5.73 19.27 -9.83
N LEU A 163 -6.66 19.32 -8.87
CA LEU A 163 -7.85 18.44 -8.83
C LEU A 163 -8.65 18.55 -10.12
N ARG A 164 -8.92 19.76 -10.59
CA ARG A 164 -9.66 20.02 -11.83
C ARG A 164 -8.93 19.51 -13.06
N LYS A 165 -7.60 19.65 -13.11
CA LYS A 165 -6.78 19.09 -14.19
C LYS A 165 -6.90 17.56 -14.28
N PHE A 166 -7.13 16.88 -13.16
CA PHE A 166 -7.36 15.43 -13.09
C PHE A 166 -8.83 15.04 -12.99
N GLU A 167 -9.74 15.98 -13.27
CA GLU A 167 -11.20 15.77 -13.24
C GLU A 167 -11.70 15.22 -11.89
N CYS A 168 -11.03 15.54 -10.78
CA CYS A 168 -11.46 15.13 -9.45
C CYS A 168 -12.57 16.05 -8.95
N ASN A 169 -13.75 15.49 -8.72
CA ASN A 169 -14.91 16.18 -8.14
C ASN A 169 -14.93 16.13 -6.61
N TYR A 170 -14.10 15.29 -5.98
CA TYR A 170 -13.99 15.24 -4.52
C TYR A 170 -12.54 15.35 -4.04
N LEU A 171 -12.40 15.94 -2.86
CA LEU A 171 -11.13 16.03 -2.12
C LEU A 171 -11.34 15.52 -0.69
N VAL A 172 -10.46 14.63 -0.26
CA VAL A 172 -10.29 14.28 1.15
C VAL A 172 -8.93 14.78 1.57
N TYR A 173 -8.88 15.62 2.60
CA TYR A 173 -7.65 16.23 3.07
C TYR A 173 -7.55 16.18 4.60
N PRO A 174 -6.35 16.03 5.19
CA PRO A 174 -6.18 16.13 6.63
C PRO A 174 -6.70 17.47 7.15
N ALA A 175 -7.45 17.45 8.24
CA ALA A 175 -8.03 18.65 8.82
C ALA A 175 -6.94 19.67 9.17
N ALA A 176 -7.10 20.90 8.69
CA ALA A 176 -6.19 22.00 8.95
C ALA A 176 -6.98 23.28 9.27
N ASP A 177 -6.41 24.12 10.15
CA ASP A 177 -7.03 25.37 10.57
C ASP A 177 -7.19 26.32 9.36
N GLY A 178 -8.39 26.85 9.16
CA GLY A 178 -8.71 27.78 8.07
C GLY A 178 -8.85 27.12 6.69
N LEU A 179 -8.70 25.80 6.57
CA LEU A 179 -8.78 25.12 5.29
C LEU A 179 -10.20 25.12 4.71
N ILE A 180 -11.23 25.05 5.56
CA ILE A 180 -12.63 25.04 5.12
C ILE A 180 -12.95 26.34 4.38
N GLU A 181 -12.62 27.48 4.99
CA GLU A 181 -12.83 28.79 4.39
C GLU A 181 -12.01 28.97 3.12
N ALA A 182 -10.75 28.54 3.14
CA ALA A 182 -9.86 28.72 1.99
C ALA A 182 -10.19 27.80 0.80
N MET A 183 -10.75 26.61 1.04
CA MET A 183 -11.30 25.75 -0.02
C MET A 183 -12.63 26.31 -0.54
N ALA A 184 -13.46 26.91 0.32
CA ALA A 184 -14.70 27.55 -0.11
C ALA A 184 -14.45 28.73 -1.07
N GLU A 185 -13.36 29.49 -0.88
CA GLU A 185 -12.91 30.53 -1.83
C GLU A 185 -12.57 29.97 -3.23
N GLU A 186 -12.24 28.68 -3.32
CA GLU A 186 -11.91 27.98 -4.55
C GLU A 186 -13.09 27.21 -5.16
N ASP A 187 -14.32 27.49 -4.75
CA ASP A 187 -15.55 26.79 -5.17
C ASP A 187 -15.58 25.30 -4.76
N PHE A 188 -15.06 24.97 -3.57
CA PHE A 188 -15.22 23.65 -2.96
C PHE A 188 -16.17 23.70 -1.76
N GLU A 189 -17.27 22.94 -1.84
CA GLU A 189 -18.24 22.79 -0.76
C GLU A 189 -17.75 21.78 0.28
N PHE A 190 -17.83 22.13 1.56
CA PHE A 190 -17.52 21.22 2.66
C PHE A 190 -18.69 20.28 2.93
N LEU A 191 -18.47 18.98 2.73
CA LEU A 191 -19.49 17.94 2.96
C LEU A 191 -19.52 17.45 4.40
N GLY A 192 -18.35 17.36 5.04
CA GLY A 192 -18.25 16.84 6.40
C GLY A 192 -16.83 16.50 6.83
N ALA A 193 -16.70 16.09 8.09
CA ALA A 193 -15.44 15.63 8.66
C ALA A 193 -15.57 14.17 9.12
N VAL A 194 -14.50 13.40 8.88
CA VAL A 194 -14.38 11.99 9.28
C VAL A 194 -13.04 11.82 9.99
N GLY A 195 -13.07 11.61 11.30
CA GLY A 195 -11.85 11.55 12.12
C GLY A 195 -11.02 12.83 11.98
N ASN A 196 -9.79 12.69 11.49
CA ASN A 196 -8.87 13.80 11.22
C ASN A 196 -8.91 14.29 9.77
N TYR A 197 -9.94 13.95 9.00
CA TYR A 197 -10.06 14.30 7.59
C TYR A 197 -11.29 15.16 7.33
N GLN A 198 -11.17 16.06 6.36
CA GLN A 198 -12.24 16.91 5.85
C GLN A 198 -12.52 16.50 4.41
N VAL A 199 -13.81 16.41 4.07
CA VAL A 199 -14.29 15.97 2.75
C VAL A 199 -14.96 17.16 2.05
N TYR A 200 -14.57 17.39 0.80
CA TYR A 200 -15.01 18.50 -0.02
C TYR A 200 -15.49 18.03 -1.39
N LYS A 201 -16.46 18.75 -1.97
CA LYS A 201 -16.95 18.58 -3.35
C LYS A 201 -16.62 19.81 -4.19
N ASP A 202 -16.08 19.63 -5.38
CA ASP A 202 -15.97 20.71 -6.37
C ASP A 202 -17.36 20.99 -6.92
N ILE A 203 -17.85 22.23 -6.77
CA ILE A 203 -19.18 22.64 -7.25
C ILE A 203 -19.14 23.32 -8.63
N ARG A 204 -17.99 23.20 -9.32
CA ARG A 204 -17.71 23.89 -10.58
C ARG A 204 -17.86 23.03 -11.83
#